data_AF-A0A673ARD0-F1
#
_entry.id   AF-A0A673ARD0-F1
#
_cell.length_a   1.000
_cell.length_b   1.000
_cell.length_c   1.000
_cell.angle_alpha   90.00
_cell.angle_beta   90.00
_cell.angle_gamma   90.00
#
_symmetry.space_group_name_H-M   'P 1'
#
loop_
_entity.id
_entity.type
_entity.pdbx_description
1 polymer ?
#
loop_
_entity_poly.entity_id
_entity_poly.type
_entity_poly.pdbx_seq_one_letter_code
_entity_poly.pdbx_strand_id
1 'polypeptide(L)'
;MASLLTDPLYETSGVGPSPNKNFYYFAVRKSDVIWRWWKISPRTVDRYSKPGSEYAKALCQGHYDYLERLSDSLLLQIINYLELEDVGQLGRTSRRFRQLCGSEGFWETAVRQRCNTVSAEVSSLALEVGWRHIFFTNKLQLQKYTRTYSCCCYSFIQ
;
A
#
# COMPACT_ATOMS: atom_id res chain seq x y z
N MET A 1 -15.66 -4.87 -50.23
CA MET A 1 -15.25 -6.28 -50.15
C MET A 1 -13.93 -6.36 -49.38
N ALA A 2 -13.95 -6.65 -48.08
CA ALA A 2 -12.73 -6.81 -47.29
C ALA A 2 -12.94 -7.93 -46.25
N SER A 3 -12.87 -9.18 -46.71
CA SER A 3 -13.01 -10.37 -45.86
C SER A 3 -11.89 -11.37 -46.14
N LEU A 4 -10.64 -10.88 -46.26
CA LEU A 4 -9.47 -11.69 -46.60
C LEU A 4 -8.56 -12.03 -45.41
N LEU A 5 -8.81 -11.48 -44.23
CA LEU A 5 -8.04 -11.84 -43.04
C LEU A 5 -8.73 -13.02 -42.33
N THR A 6 -7.98 -14.08 -42.05
CA THR A 6 -8.44 -15.20 -41.21
C THR A 6 -8.65 -14.68 -39.79
N ASP A 7 -9.79 -14.99 -39.17
CA ASP A 7 -9.97 -14.81 -37.73
C ASP A 7 -9.63 -16.12 -37.02
N PRO A 8 -8.77 -16.12 -35.99
CA PRO A 8 -8.06 -14.97 -35.38
C PRO A 8 -6.86 -14.47 -36.22
N LEU A 9 -6.55 -13.17 -36.11
CA LEU A 9 -5.41 -12.50 -36.76
C LEU A 9 -4.07 -12.94 -36.16
N TYR A 10 -4.05 -13.25 -34.87
CA TYR A 10 -2.89 -13.75 -34.15
C TYR A 10 -3.35 -14.56 -32.95
N GLU A 11 -2.66 -15.67 -32.66
CA GLU A 11 -2.94 -16.51 -31.50
C GLU A 11 -1.64 -17.12 -30.97
N THR A 12 -1.42 -17.03 -29.67
CA THR A 12 -0.28 -17.63 -29.00
C THR A 12 -0.67 -18.09 -27.59
N SER A 13 -0.03 -19.15 -27.14
CA SER A 13 -0.20 -19.66 -25.79
C SER A 13 1.10 -20.22 -25.24
N GLY A 14 1.25 -20.24 -23.93
CA GLY A 14 2.48 -20.70 -23.30
C GLY A 14 2.39 -20.74 -21.79
N VAL A 15 3.39 -21.38 -21.19
CA VAL A 15 3.55 -21.46 -19.73
C VAL A 15 4.67 -20.52 -19.33
N GLY A 16 4.47 -19.75 -18.25
CA GLY A 16 5.48 -18.85 -17.74
C GLY A 16 6.75 -19.58 -17.26
N PRO A 17 7.92 -18.93 -17.33
CA PRO A 17 9.14 -19.48 -16.77
C PRO A 17 9.04 -19.56 -15.24
N SER A 18 9.82 -20.49 -14.65
CA SER A 18 9.97 -20.57 -13.19
C SER A 18 10.33 -19.20 -12.61
N PRO A 19 9.74 -18.77 -11.48
CA PRO A 19 8.91 -19.53 -10.53
C PRO A 19 7.41 -19.60 -10.87
N ASN A 20 6.97 -18.89 -11.91
CA ASN A 20 5.56 -18.71 -12.24
C ASN A 20 5.13 -19.66 -13.37
N LYS A 21 4.50 -20.77 -13.00
CA LYS A 21 4.00 -21.80 -13.95
C LYS A 21 2.58 -21.52 -14.48
N ASN A 22 2.12 -20.28 -14.47
CA ASN A 22 0.80 -19.93 -15.01
C ASN A 22 0.77 -20.17 -16.52
N PHE A 23 -0.39 -20.59 -17.03
CA PHE A 23 -0.65 -20.68 -18.46
C PHE A 23 -1.23 -19.37 -18.97
N TYR A 24 -0.75 -18.90 -20.11
CA TYR A 24 -1.17 -17.67 -20.76
C TYR A 24 -1.73 -18.01 -22.15
N TYR A 25 -2.79 -17.30 -22.52
CA TYR A 25 -3.42 -17.37 -23.83
C TYR A 25 -3.68 -15.95 -24.30
N PHE A 26 -3.18 -15.63 -25.48
CA PHE A 26 -3.34 -14.32 -26.11
C PHE A 26 -3.78 -14.50 -27.55
N ALA A 27 -4.91 -13.90 -27.90
CA ALA A 27 -5.44 -13.93 -29.25
C ALA A 27 -5.93 -12.54 -29.66
N VAL A 28 -5.61 -12.13 -30.88
CA VAL A 28 -6.10 -10.91 -31.52
C VAL A 28 -7.06 -11.32 -32.62
N ARG A 29 -8.30 -10.88 -32.54
CA ARG A 29 -9.34 -11.04 -33.57
C ARG A 29 -9.57 -9.70 -34.25
N LYS A 30 -10.33 -9.67 -35.34
CA LYS A 30 -10.66 -8.41 -36.04
C LYS A 30 -11.37 -7.38 -35.14
N SER A 31 -12.20 -7.83 -34.21
CA SER A 31 -13.04 -6.96 -33.37
C SER A 31 -12.54 -6.79 -31.94
N ASP A 32 -11.77 -7.75 -31.44
CA ASP A 32 -11.51 -7.91 -30.02
C ASP A 32 -10.15 -8.56 -29.75
N VAL A 33 -9.57 -8.18 -28.61
CA VAL A 33 -8.32 -8.77 -28.11
C VAL A 33 -8.65 -9.60 -26.87
N ILE A 34 -8.30 -10.89 -26.92
CA ILE A 34 -8.50 -11.82 -25.83
C ILE A 34 -7.16 -12.06 -25.16
N TRP A 35 -7.03 -11.63 -23.91
CA TRP A 35 -5.92 -12.03 -23.05
C TRP A 35 -6.45 -12.75 -21.81
N ARG A 36 -5.98 -13.98 -21.60
CA ARG A 36 -6.34 -14.82 -20.46
C ARG A 36 -5.09 -15.44 -19.88
N TRP A 37 -5.10 -15.63 -18.56
CA TRP A 37 -4.11 -16.45 -17.90
C TRP A 37 -4.77 -17.26 -16.79
N TRP A 38 -4.21 -18.44 -16.52
CA TRP A 38 -4.69 -19.39 -15.53
C TRP A 38 -3.57 -19.71 -14.57
N LYS A 39 -3.91 -19.67 -13.27
CA LYS A 39 -2.99 -20.08 -12.23
C LYS A 39 -2.94 -21.61 -12.18
N ILE A 40 -1.80 -22.19 -12.55
CA ILE A 40 -1.58 -23.64 -12.43
C ILE A 40 -0.83 -23.87 -11.12
N SER A 41 -1.54 -24.37 -10.11
CA SER A 41 -1.01 -24.62 -8.78
C SER A 41 -1.56 -25.95 -8.27
N PRO A 42 -0.74 -26.81 -7.65
CA PRO A 42 -1.21 -28.04 -7.02
C PRO A 42 -2.05 -27.76 -5.76
N ARG A 43 -2.06 -26.52 -5.26
CA ARG A 43 -2.84 -26.14 -4.08
C ARG A 43 -4.32 -26.10 -4.40
N THR A 44 -5.12 -26.83 -3.61
CA THR A 44 -6.58 -26.88 -3.73
C THR A 44 -7.26 -25.51 -3.64
N VAL A 45 -6.68 -24.56 -2.90
CA VAL A 45 -7.19 -23.19 -2.77
C VAL A 45 -7.22 -22.46 -4.11
N ASP A 46 -6.26 -22.76 -5.00
CA ASP A 46 -6.14 -22.10 -6.29
C ASP A 46 -7.03 -22.74 -7.38
N ARG A 47 -7.70 -23.87 -7.08
CA ARG A 47 -8.46 -24.68 -8.05
C ARG A 47 -9.71 -23.99 -8.61
N TYR A 48 -10.23 -23.00 -7.89
CA TYR A 48 -11.35 -22.16 -8.31
C TYR A 48 -10.92 -20.77 -8.78
N SER A 49 -9.61 -20.53 -8.95
CA SER A 49 -9.10 -19.26 -9.46
C SER A 49 -9.62 -19.04 -10.86
N LYS A 50 -10.44 -18.01 -11.03
CA LYS A 50 -10.94 -17.62 -12.34
C LYS A 50 -9.80 -17.14 -13.24
N PRO A 51 -9.96 -17.23 -14.57
CA PRO A 51 -8.97 -16.68 -15.50
C PRO A 51 -8.78 -15.19 -15.23
N GLY A 52 -7.53 -14.72 -15.30
CA GLY A 52 -7.21 -13.33 -15.01
C GLY A 52 -7.80 -12.28 -15.96
N SER A 53 -8.60 -12.68 -16.95
CA SER A 53 -9.36 -11.73 -17.78
C SER A 53 -10.35 -10.90 -16.96
N GLU A 54 -10.93 -11.45 -15.89
CA GLU A 54 -11.78 -10.66 -14.98
C GLU A 54 -10.96 -9.59 -14.24
N TYR A 55 -9.73 -9.93 -13.84
CA TYR A 55 -8.81 -8.99 -13.21
C TYR A 55 -8.41 -7.85 -14.15
N ALA A 56 -8.04 -8.16 -15.40
CA ALA A 56 -7.73 -7.15 -16.41
C ALA A 56 -8.95 -6.27 -16.76
N LYS A 57 -10.14 -6.87 -16.84
CA LYS A 57 -11.38 -6.12 -17.07
C LYS A 57 -11.72 -5.19 -15.90
N ALA A 58 -11.52 -5.64 -14.65
CA ALA A 58 -11.70 -4.82 -13.46
C ALA A 58 -10.71 -3.64 -13.41
N LEU A 59 -9.45 -3.85 -13.84
CA LEU A 59 -8.47 -2.78 -14.02
C LEU A 59 -8.95 -1.74 -15.04
N CYS A 60 -9.39 -2.19 -16.22
CA CYS A 60 -9.88 -1.29 -17.28
C CYS A 60 -11.18 -0.56 -16.90
N GLN A 61 -11.99 -1.13 -16.03
CA GLN A 61 -13.24 -0.53 -15.56
C GLN A 61 -13.06 0.43 -14.37
N GLY A 62 -11.82 0.67 -13.94
CA GLY A 62 -11.52 1.60 -12.84
C GLY A 62 -11.89 1.08 -11.45
N HIS A 63 -12.28 -0.19 -11.33
CA HIS A 63 -12.63 -0.82 -10.05
C HIS A 63 -11.38 -1.38 -9.33
N TYR A 64 -10.27 -0.66 -9.38
CA TYR A 64 -9.00 -1.10 -8.81
C TYR A 64 -8.35 -0.01 -7.97
N ASP A 65 -8.22 -0.29 -6.68
CA ASP A 65 -7.49 0.56 -5.75
C ASP A 65 -5.98 0.29 -5.89
N TYR A 66 -5.34 0.98 -6.85
CA TYR A 66 -3.90 0.88 -7.09
C TYR A 66 -3.08 1.23 -5.85
N LEU A 67 -3.57 2.18 -5.05
CA LEU A 67 -2.94 2.61 -3.80
C LEU A 67 -2.89 1.45 -2.79
N GLU A 68 -3.97 0.69 -2.64
CA GLU A 68 -4.04 -0.48 -1.76
C GLU A 68 -3.22 -1.69 -2.22
N ARG A 69 -2.47 -1.59 -3.32
CA ARG A 69 -1.61 -2.68 -3.81
C ARG A 69 -0.13 -2.34 -3.78
N LEU A 70 0.19 -1.09 -3.50
CA LEU A 70 1.57 -0.67 -3.24
C LEU A 70 2.10 -1.39 -2.00
N SER A 71 3.42 -1.60 -1.96
CA SER A 71 4.08 -2.16 -0.78
C SER A 71 3.95 -1.21 0.41
N ASP A 72 3.96 -1.76 1.62
CA ASP A 72 3.88 -0.95 2.84
C ASP A 72 4.98 0.11 2.90
N SER A 73 6.18 -0.19 2.40
CA SER A 73 7.30 0.76 2.33
C SER A 73 6.99 2.01 1.50
N LEU A 74 6.44 1.84 0.29
CA LEU A 74 6.07 2.96 -0.59
C LEU A 74 4.87 3.72 -0.03
N LEU A 75 3.90 3.01 0.55
CA LEU A 75 2.76 3.63 1.21
C LEU A 75 3.20 4.50 2.38
N LEU A 76 4.08 4.00 3.25
CA LEU A 76 4.61 4.76 4.38
C LEU A 76 5.38 6.00 3.90
N GLN A 77 6.13 5.90 2.80
CA GLN A 77 6.79 7.06 2.21
C GLN A 77 5.77 8.11 1.75
N ILE A 78 4.73 7.71 1.01
CA ILE A 78 3.67 8.61 0.54
C ILE A 78 2.97 9.27 1.74
N ILE A 79 2.55 8.47 2.72
CA ILE A 79 1.86 8.94 3.93
C ILE A 79 2.73 9.94 4.69
N ASN A 80 4.04 9.73 4.74
CA ASN A 80 4.96 10.59 5.45
C ASN A 80 5.16 11.98 4.78
N TYR A 81 4.80 12.13 3.51
CA TYR A 81 4.73 13.45 2.85
C TYR A 81 3.38 14.16 3.05
N LEU A 82 2.37 13.48 3.58
CA LEU A 82 1.05 14.06 3.81
C LEU A 82 0.99 14.87 5.11
N GLU A 83 0.08 15.84 5.14
CA GLU A 83 -0.26 16.57 6.36
C GLU A 83 -1.02 15.67 7.35
N LEU A 84 -0.97 16.02 8.64
CA LEU A 84 -1.53 15.15 9.68
C LEU A 84 -3.05 14.96 9.54
N GLU A 85 -3.74 15.99 9.05
CA GLU A 85 -5.17 15.94 8.81
C GLU A 85 -5.51 14.94 7.69
N ASP A 86 -4.75 14.98 6.59
CA ASP A 86 -4.88 14.04 5.48
C ASP A 86 -4.56 12.59 5.88
N VAL A 87 -3.55 12.38 6.75
CA VAL A 87 -3.25 11.06 7.32
C VAL A 87 -4.45 10.51 8.10
N GLY A 88 -5.12 11.38 8.87
CA GLY A 88 -6.35 11.05 9.58
C GLY A 88 -7.49 10.66 8.65
N GLN A 89 -7.69 11.43 7.57
CA GLN A 89 -8.72 11.13 6.56
C GLN A 89 -8.41 9.83 5.79
N LEU A 90 -7.15 9.60 5.42
CA LEU A 90 -6.70 8.39 4.74
C LEU A 90 -6.93 7.14 5.59
N GLY A 91 -6.75 7.21 6.91
CA GLY A 91 -7.08 6.11 7.82
C GLY A 91 -8.58 5.75 7.88
N ARG A 92 -9.47 6.62 7.39
CA ARG A 92 -10.92 6.38 7.33
C ARG A 92 -11.34 5.66 6.05
N THR A 93 -10.57 5.74 4.98
CA THR A 93 -10.92 5.17 3.66
C THR A 93 -10.80 3.65 3.64
N SER A 94 -9.77 3.10 4.29
CA SER A 94 -9.49 1.65 4.27
C SER A 94 -9.01 1.12 5.61
N ARG A 95 -9.30 -0.17 5.87
CA ARG A 95 -8.73 -0.90 7.01
C ARG A 95 -7.22 -0.98 6.93
N ARG A 96 -6.65 -1.14 5.72
CA ARG A 96 -5.20 -1.23 5.53
C ARG A 96 -4.53 0.10 5.86
N PHE A 97 -5.06 1.21 5.34
CA PHE A 97 -4.56 2.54 5.69
C PHE A 97 -4.73 2.87 7.16
N ARG A 98 -5.83 2.45 7.79
CA ARG A 98 -6.01 2.60 9.24
C ARG A 98 -4.90 1.91 10.04
N GLN A 99 -4.48 0.72 9.62
CA GLN A 99 -3.38 -0.01 10.27
C GLN A 99 -2.04 0.70 10.05
N LEU A 100 -1.74 1.12 8.81
CA LEU A 100 -0.48 1.79 8.48
C LEU A 100 -0.35 3.16 9.18
N CYS A 101 -1.38 4.00 9.10
CA CYS A 101 -1.42 5.32 9.76
C CYS A 101 -1.48 5.20 11.28
N GLY A 102 -1.95 4.06 11.80
CA GLY A 102 -1.98 3.75 13.23
C GLY A 102 -0.70 3.08 13.76
N SER A 103 0.26 2.76 12.90
CA SER A 103 1.45 1.99 13.27
C SER A 103 2.47 2.82 14.05
N GLU A 104 3.06 2.24 15.09
CA GLU A 104 4.06 2.93 15.91
C GLU A 104 5.32 3.28 15.11
N GLY A 105 5.71 2.46 14.13
CA GLY A 105 6.86 2.75 13.26
C GLY A 105 6.65 3.96 12.33
N PHE A 106 5.40 4.21 11.91
CA PHE A 106 5.06 5.44 11.19
C PHE A 106 5.26 6.66 12.08
N TRP A 107 4.70 6.63 13.29
CA TRP A 107 4.79 7.75 14.24
C TRP A 107 6.22 7.98 14.73
N GLU A 108 7.02 6.93 14.92
CA GLU A 108 8.45 7.05 15.18
C GLU A 108 9.17 7.81 14.06
N THR A 109 8.91 7.41 12.81
CA THR A 109 9.52 8.05 11.63
C THR A 109 9.10 9.52 11.53
N ALA A 110 7.81 9.80 11.73
CA ALA A 110 7.26 11.16 11.71
C ALA A 110 7.87 12.04 12.82
N VAL A 111 8.05 11.50 14.03
CA VAL A 111 8.73 12.20 15.12
C VAL A 111 10.20 12.45 14.77
N ARG A 112 10.93 11.45 14.28
CA ARG A 112 12.36 11.58 13.94
C ARG A 112 12.62 12.56 12.79
N GLN A 113 11.71 12.66 11.84
CA GLN A 113 11.86 13.62 10.74
C GLN A 113 11.56 15.06 11.17
N ARG A 114 10.60 15.25 12.08
CA ARG A 114 10.20 16.58 12.56
C ARG A 114 11.05 17.05 13.75
N CYS A 115 11.56 16.13 14.56
CA CYS A 115 12.48 16.37 15.66
C CYS A 115 13.89 15.92 15.25
N ASN A 116 14.75 16.89 14.94
CA ASN A 116 16.15 16.69 14.63
C ASN A 116 16.97 16.00 15.74
N THR A 117 16.50 15.99 16.99
CA THR A 117 17.15 15.28 18.11
C THR A 117 16.11 14.56 18.97
N VAL A 118 16.07 13.22 18.87
CA VAL A 118 15.28 12.36 19.75
C VAL A 118 16.22 11.80 20.82
N SER A 119 16.01 12.22 22.07
CA SER A 119 16.79 11.75 23.22
C SER A 119 16.51 10.27 23.53
N ALA A 120 17.47 9.61 24.18
CA ALA A 120 17.36 8.22 24.63
C ALA A 120 16.17 8.02 25.58
N GLU A 121 15.84 9.01 26.42
CA GLU A 121 14.75 8.89 27.39
C GLU A 121 13.36 9.06 26.72
N VAL A 122 13.28 9.85 25.63
CA VAL A 122 12.04 9.93 24.81
C VAL A 122 11.83 8.61 24.08
N SER A 123 12.91 7.99 23.63
CA SER A 123 12.84 6.68 22.98
C SER A 123 12.42 5.58 23.96
N SER A 124 12.93 5.59 25.21
CA SER A 124 12.49 4.65 26.24
C SER A 124 11.03 4.89 26.64
N LEU A 125 10.61 6.15 26.77
CA LEU A 125 9.20 6.47 27.04
C LEU A 125 8.29 6.05 25.88
N ALA A 126 8.77 6.13 24.63
CA ALA A 126 8.01 5.71 23.45
C ALA A 126 7.78 4.21 23.42
N LEU A 127 8.73 3.43 23.92
CA LEU A 127 8.58 1.99 24.04
C LEU A 127 7.52 1.61 25.10
N GLU A 128 7.36 2.43 26.13
CA GLU A 128 6.37 2.18 27.20
C GLU A 128 4.96 2.67 26.84
N VAL A 129 4.85 3.84 26.21
CA VAL A 129 3.57 4.55 26.01
C VAL A 129 3.12 4.60 24.54
N GLY A 130 4.05 4.39 23.60
CA GLY A 130 3.82 4.50 22.16
C GLY A 130 4.25 5.85 21.59
N TRP A 131 4.89 5.82 20.41
CA TRP A 131 5.28 6.97 19.61
C TRP A 131 4.07 7.81 19.20
N ARG A 132 2.94 7.19 18.88
CA ARG A 132 1.71 7.92 18.56
C ARG A 132 1.27 8.78 19.74
N HIS A 133 1.29 8.22 20.94
CA HIS A 133 0.89 8.94 22.14
C HIS A 133 1.87 10.08 22.43
N ILE A 134 3.18 9.84 22.31
CA ILE A 134 4.21 10.89 22.48
C ILE A 134 4.06 12.02 21.47
N PHE A 135 3.65 11.72 20.24
CA PHE A 135 3.42 12.74 19.23
C PHE A 135 2.26 13.69 19.62
N PHE A 136 1.18 13.14 20.18
CA PHE A 136 -0.01 13.91 20.57
C PHE A 136 0.04 14.48 21.99
N THR A 137 0.98 14.05 22.85
CA THR A 137 1.06 14.57 24.22
C THR A 137 1.59 15.99 24.25
N ASN A 138 0.94 16.80 25.09
CA ASN A 138 1.34 18.17 25.35
C ASN A 138 2.69 18.20 26.12
N LYS A 139 3.57 19.18 25.79
CA LYS A 139 4.84 19.47 26.47
C LYS A 139 4.72 19.47 28.01
N LEU A 140 3.61 19.96 28.57
CA LEU A 140 3.37 19.99 30.02
C LEU A 140 3.14 18.60 30.62
N GLN A 141 2.58 17.66 29.86
CA GLN A 141 2.41 16.28 30.33
C GLN A 141 3.73 15.52 30.26
N LEU A 142 4.52 15.71 29.20
CA LEU A 142 5.86 15.12 29.10
C LEU A 142 6.81 15.62 30.21
N GLN A 143 6.68 16.88 30.65
CA GLN A 143 7.42 17.42 31.79
C GLN A 143 7.13 16.72 33.13
N LYS A 144 5.95 16.12 33.30
CA LYS A 144 5.62 15.32 34.50
C LYS A 144 6.36 13.98 34.51
N TYR A 145 6.66 13.43 33.34
CA TYR A 145 7.39 12.18 33.18
C TYR A 145 8.92 12.39 33.08
N THR A 146 9.40 13.61 32.77
CA THR A 146 10.85 13.91 32.70
C THR A 146 11.15 15.43 32.76
N ARG A 147 12.16 15.85 33.53
CA ARG A 147 12.43 17.28 33.87
C ARG A 147 13.20 18.10 32.82
N THR A 148 13.63 17.53 31.70
CA THR A 148 14.64 18.16 30.83
C THR A 148 14.28 18.08 29.34
N TYR A 149 13.17 18.68 28.90
CA TYR A 149 12.84 18.72 27.47
C TYR A 149 12.35 20.09 26.96
N SER A 150 13.04 20.58 25.93
CA SER A 150 12.50 21.54 24.96
C SER A 150 11.88 20.77 23.78
N CYS A 151 10.61 20.38 23.87
CA CYS A 151 9.91 19.75 22.75
C CYS A 151 9.75 20.75 21.58
N CYS A 152 10.26 20.39 20.40
CA CYS A 152 10.06 21.09 19.12
C CYS A 152 8.64 20.92 18.54
N CYS A 153 7.78 20.09 19.11
CA CYS A 153 6.47 19.79 18.53
C CYS A 153 5.41 20.90 18.69
N TYR A 154 5.71 21.99 19.42
CA TYR A 154 4.74 23.06 19.67
C TYR A 154 4.62 24.10 18.53
N SER A 155 5.45 24.00 17.48
CA SER A 155 5.46 24.96 16.38
C SER A 155 4.52 24.61 15.22
N PHE A 156 3.72 23.54 15.32
CA PHE A 156 2.94 23.00 14.19
C PHE A 156 1.42 22.98 14.42
N ILE A 157 0.93 23.63 15.48
CA ILE A 157 -0.51 23.84 15.73
C ILE A 157 -0.83 25.35 15.82
N GLN A 158 -0.12 26.17 15.05
CA GLN A 158 -0.52 27.56 14.79
C GLN A 158 -0.37 27.89 13.31
#